data_AF-A0A183K2D1-F1
#
_entry.id   AF-A0A183K2D1-F1
#
_cell.length_a   1.000
_cell.length_b   1.000
_cell.length_c   1.000
_cell.angle_alpha   90.00
_cell.angle_beta   90.00
_cell.angle_gamma   90.00
#
_symmetry.space_group_name_H-M   'P 1'
#
loop_
_entity.id
_entity.type
_entity.pdbx_description
1 polymer ?
#
loop_
_entity_poly.entity_id
_entity_poly.type
_entity_poly.pdbx_seq_one_letter_code
_entity_poly.pdbx_strand_id
1 'polypeptide(L)'
;MASAISDVSFVSWASAATECTNPTFQTALNRPWPNTSMHRDVLSVLAAVTKTIKDNGGKESPTEYYAALLTLINESSEKVAVAYLLKLVMCKSVQDSLLRKTCGEAAKTLIKLLSSHNISTDACLIKSVLTCLGKLLRAQSYDSWSTESIRHIYRHVLRFVDSEKPSIRKSCHSSIVDILGSLNVVSLTGDVVFHPACHQTQEHLCSVIRQETRYPFNILVKFVLSILF
;
A
#
# COMPACT_ATOMS: atom_id res chain seq x y z
N MET A 1 17.80 32.03 17.44
CA MET A 1 17.76 30.94 18.44
C MET A 1 16.36 30.32 18.41
N ALA A 2 16.14 29.33 17.55
CA ALA A 2 14.89 28.56 17.56
C ALA A 2 15.12 27.35 18.47
N SER A 3 14.35 27.30 19.57
CA SER A 3 14.44 26.30 20.62
C SER A 3 14.25 24.90 20.06
N ALA A 4 15.28 24.07 20.17
CA ALA A 4 15.21 22.63 20.00
C ALA A 4 14.37 22.05 21.15
N ILE A 5 13.05 22.07 21.00
CA ILE A 5 12.17 21.13 21.70
C ILE A 5 12.76 19.75 21.39
N SER A 6 13.32 19.08 22.41
CA SER A 6 14.04 17.82 22.20
C SER A 6 13.13 16.83 21.47
N ASP A 7 13.65 16.12 20.46
CA ASP A 7 12.81 15.23 19.63
C ASP A 7 12.01 14.21 20.46
N VAL A 8 12.55 13.81 21.62
CA VAL A 8 11.89 12.95 22.62
C VAL A 8 10.69 13.66 23.28
N SER A 9 10.83 14.94 23.62
CA SER A 9 9.72 15.73 24.20
C SER A 9 8.59 15.95 23.19
N PHE A 10 8.90 16.18 21.91
CA PHE A 10 7.88 16.30 20.87
C PHE A 10 7.15 14.97 20.67
N VAL A 11 7.85 13.84 20.57
CA VAL A 11 7.22 12.53 20.38
C VAL A 11 6.32 12.18 21.56
N SER A 12 6.76 12.45 22.79
CA SER A 12 5.94 12.25 24.00
C SER A 12 4.69 13.13 23.98
N TRP A 13 4.86 14.42 23.65
CA TRP A 13 3.76 15.36 23.52
C TRP A 13 2.79 14.97 22.40
N ALA A 14 3.29 14.64 21.21
CA ALA A 14 2.48 14.31 20.04
C ALA A 14 1.72 13.00 20.24
N SER A 15 2.34 11.99 20.86
CA SER A 15 1.64 10.77 21.25
C SER A 15 0.50 11.06 22.23
N ALA A 16 0.72 11.93 23.22
CA ALA A 16 -0.34 12.38 24.13
C ALA A 16 -1.42 13.23 23.41
N ALA A 17 -1.01 14.07 22.46
CA ALA A 17 -1.87 15.01 21.74
C ALA A 17 -2.66 14.37 20.59
N THR A 18 -2.26 13.18 20.09
CA THR A 18 -3.05 12.50 19.06
C THR A 18 -4.47 12.22 19.54
N GLU A 19 -4.67 11.96 20.85
CA GLU A 19 -5.95 11.54 21.45
C GLU A 19 -6.68 10.49 20.59
N CYS A 20 -5.93 9.69 19.83
CA CYS A 20 -6.45 8.79 18.82
C CYS A 20 -6.95 7.54 19.54
N THR A 21 -8.25 7.30 19.46
CA THR A 21 -8.88 6.15 20.14
C THR A 21 -8.94 4.90 19.26
N ASN A 22 -8.66 5.04 17.96
CA ASN A 22 -8.77 3.94 17.01
C ASN A 22 -7.63 2.91 17.17
N PRO A 23 -7.93 1.62 17.47
CA PRO A 23 -6.93 0.61 17.76
C PRO A 23 -6.02 0.26 16.57
N THR A 24 -6.44 0.58 15.33
CA THR A 24 -5.65 0.38 14.10
C THR A 24 -4.25 0.99 14.22
N PHE A 25 -4.15 2.16 14.87
CA PHE A 25 -2.94 2.95 14.93
C PHE A 25 -2.08 2.70 16.17
N GLN A 26 -2.47 1.78 17.07
CA GLN A 26 -1.64 1.39 18.22
C GLN A 26 -0.24 0.93 17.78
N THR A 27 -0.11 0.26 16.64
CA THR A 27 1.20 -0.11 16.09
C THR A 27 2.02 1.11 15.67
N ALA A 28 1.39 2.19 15.21
CA ALA A 28 2.12 3.42 14.89
C ALA A 28 2.61 4.13 16.17
N LEU A 29 1.82 4.10 17.24
CA LEU A 29 2.12 4.75 18.52
C LEU A 29 3.17 4.00 19.35
N ASN A 30 3.08 2.67 19.40
CA ASN A 30 3.82 1.87 20.40
C ASN A 30 5.08 1.20 19.85
N ARG A 31 5.23 1.11 18.53
CA ARG A 31 6.40 0.41 17.97
C ARG A 31 7.67 1.25 18.11
N PRO A 32 8.85 0.63 18.23
CA PRO A 32 10.11 1.33 18.06
C PRO A 32 10.25 1.88 16.63
N TRP A 33 10.67 3.14 16.51
CA TRP A 33 10.94 3.79 15.22
C TRP A 33 12.44 4.04 15.05
N PRO A 34 13.08 3.40 14.04
CA PRO A 34 14.49 3.66 13.75
C PRO A 34 14.75 5.09 13.22
N ASN A 35 13.74 5.71 12.61
CA ASN A 35 13.80 7.06 12.07
C ASN A 35 12.82 7.96 12.84
N THR A 36 13.38 8.81 13.70
CA THR A 36 12.63 9.73 14.56
C THR A 36 11.88 10.81 13.77
N SER A 37 12.44 11.29 12.66
CA SER A 37 11.75 12.27 11.79
C SER A 37 10.48 11.66 11.20
N MET A 38 10.56 10.44 10.67
CA MET A 38 9.39 9.74 10.15
C MET A 38 8.36 9.48 11.25
N HIS A 39 8.80 9.13 12.46
CA HIS A 39 7.89 8.95 13.59
C HIS A 39 7.13 10.25 13.89
N ARG A 40 7.85 11.37 13.93
CA ARG A 40 7.30 12.70 14.14
C ARG A 40 6.22 13.04 13.10
N ASP A 41 6.53 12.83 11.83
CA ASP A 41 5.62 13.11 10.73
C ASP A 41 4.36 12.22 10.83
N VAL A 42 4.51 10.95 11.20
CA VAL A 42 3.39 10.02 11.43
C VAL A 42 2.51 10.46 12.58
N LEU A 43 3.09 10.87 13.72
CA LEU A 43 2.30 11.38 14.85
C LEU A 43 1.60 12.69 14.52
N SER A 44 2.28 13.60 13.82
CA SER A 44 1.73 14.89 13.39
C SER A 44 0.54 14.69 12.43
N VAL A 45 0.71 13.87 11.39
CA VAL A 45 -0.36 13.55 10.45
C VAL A 45 -1.53 12.85 11.16
N LEU A 46 -1.24 11.89 12.03
CA LEU A 46 -2.29 11.19 12.78
C LEU A 46 -3.09 12.18 13.62
N ALA A 47 -2.43 13.03 14.42
CA ALA A 47 -3.10 14.03 15.24
C ALA A 47 -3.94 15.00 14.41
N ALA A 48 -3.40 15.49 13.29
CA ALA A 48 -4.12 16.41 12.40
C ALA A 48 -5.36 15.77 11.78
N VAL A 49 -5.26 14.53 11.31
CA VAL A 49 -6.39 13.78 10.75
C VAL A 49 -7.42 13.44 11.82
N THR A 50 -7.00 12.99 13.00
CA THR A 50 -7.87 12.72 14.15
C THR A 50 -8.65 13.97 14.54
N LYS A 51 -7.95 15.11 14.67
CA LYS A 51 -8.59 16.40 14.97
C LYS A 51 -9.60 16.78 13.90
N THR A 52 -9.24 16.66 12.62
CA THR A 52 -10.16 16.97 11.50
C THR A 52 -11.42 16.10 11.54
N ILE A 53 -11.29 14.81 11.87
CA ILE A 53 -12.45 13.91 12.02
C ILE A 53 -13.34 14.35 13.18
N LYS A 54 -12.75 14.67 14.35
CA LYS A 54 -13.50 15.12 15.54
C LYS A 54 -14.17 16.48 15.32
N ASP A 55 -13.47 17.44 14.71
CA ASP A 55 -14.00 18.77 14.38
C ASP A 55 -15.21 18.68 13.44
N ASN A 56 -15.27 17.66 12.58
CA ASN A 56 -16.41 17.36 11.72
C ASN A 56 -17.49 16.48 12.38
N GLY A 57 -17.43 16.25 13.70
CA GLY A 57 -18.41 15.44 14.44
C GLY A 57 -18.29 13.94 14.23
N GLY A 58 -17.15 13.47 13.69
CA GLY A 58 -16.89 12.06 13.41
C GLY A 58 -16.57 11.22 14.64
N LYS A 59 -16.52 9.89 14.46
CA LYS A 59 -16.34 8.91 15.55
C LYS A 59 -15.03 8.14 15.47
N GLU A 60 -14.04 8.65 14.74
CA GLU A 60 -12.74 8.01 14.55
C GLU A 60 -12.84 6.59 13.96
N SER A 61 -13.86 6.31 13.15
CA SER A 61 -14.04 5.02 12.52
C SER A 61 -12.95 4.74 11.47
N PRO A 62 -12.63 3.45 11.20
CA PRO A 62 -11.68 3.10 10.14
C PRO A 62 -12.04 3.69 8.77
N THR A 63 -13.33 3.82 8.47
CA THR A 63 -13.83 4.42 7.23
C THR A 63 -13.54 5.92 7.15
N GLU A 64 -13.73 6.66 8.24
CA GLU A 64 -13.41 8.09 8.30
C GLU A 64 -11.90 8.32 8.13
N TYR A 65 -11.06 7.54 8.81
CA TYR A 65 -9.61 7.60 8.62
C TYR A 65 -9.19 7.24 7.19
N TYR A 66 -9.76 6.18 6.61
CA TYR A 66 -9.49 5.80 5.23
C TYR A 66 -9.82 6.94 4.26
N ALA A 67 -11.01 7.53 4.36
CA ALA A 67 -11.42 8.63 3.49
C ALA A 67 -10.52 9.87 3.67
N ALA A 68 -10.27 10.29 4.91
CA ALA A 68 -9.45 11.46 5.20
C ALA A 68 -7.99 11.29 4.71
N LEU A 69 -7.37 10.13 4.97
CA LEU A 69 -6.01 9.85 4.54
C LEU A 69 -5.89 9.70 3.03
N LEU A 70 -6.89 9.11 2.37
CA LEU A 70 -6.91 8.97 0.91
C LEU A 70 -6.98 10.33 0.22
N THR A 71 -7.79 11.27 0.74
CA THR A 71 -7.85 12.64 0.23
C THR A 71 -6.53 13.38 0.45
N LEU A 72 -5.95 13.25 1.65
CA LEU A 72 -4.75 13.99 2.05
C LEU A 72 -3.48 13.58 1.29
N ILE A 73 -3.39 12.34 0.80
CA ILE A 73 -2.13 11.73 0.34
C ILE A 73 -1.43 12.47 -0.81
N ASN A 74 -2.19 13.15 -1.68
CA ASN A 74 -1.61 13.92 -2.80
C ASN A 74 -1.23 15.35 -2.40
N GLU A 75 -1.85 15.90 -1.36
CA GLU A 75 -1.73 17.31 -0.97
C GLU A 75 -0.68 17.54 0.12
N SER A 76 -0.53 16.60 1.05
CA SER A 76 0.41 16.70 2.17
C SER A 76 1.88 16.71 1.72
N SER A 77 2.73 17.45 2.44
CA SER A 77 4.19 17.38 2.35
C SER A 77 4.75 16.06 2.90
N GLU A 78 4.08 15.49 3.89
CA GLU A 78 4.41 14.27 4.64
C GLU A 78 3.83 13.01 3.97
N LYS A 79 3.89 12.91 2.64
CA LYS A 79 3.26 11.83 1.85
C LYS A 79 3.60 10.42 2.35
N VAL A 80 4.83 10.22 2.82
CA VAL A 80 5.28 8.92 3.35
C VAL A 80 4.54 8.54 4.63
N ALA A 81 4.30 9.50 5.52
CA ALA A 81 3.54 9.29 6.75
C ALA A 81 2.06 9.01 6.46
N VAL A 82 1.45 9.82 5.57
CA VAL A 82 0.06 9.63 5.14
C VAL A 82 -0.14 8.25 4.51
N ALA A 83 0.73 7.86 3.58
CA ALA A 83 0.68 6.55 2.93
C ALA A 83 0.86 5.39 3.92
N TYR A 84 1.75 5.55 4.91
CA TYR A 84 1.94 4.54 5.95
C TYR A 84 0.68 4.34 6.80
N LEU A 85 0.04 5.43 7.24
CA LEU A 85 -1.21 5.38 8.01
C LEU A 85 -2.36 4.81 7.17
N LEU A 86 -2.47 5.23 5.90
CA LEU A 86 -3.48 4.71 4.98
C LEU A 86 -3.35 3.19 4.81
N LYS A 87 -2.12 2.70 4.64
CA LYS A 87 -1.84 1.26 4.60
C LYS A 87 -2.30 0.55 5.87
N LEU A 88 -2.01 1.11 7.06
CA LEU A 88 -2.43 0.48 8.31
C LEU A 88 -3.96 0.33 8.39
N VAL A 89 -4.71 1.38 8.06
CA VAL A 89 -6.17 1.34 8.15
C VAL A 89 -6.77 0.41 7.09
N MET A 90 -6.27 0.45 5.86
CA MET A 90 -6.74 -0.43 4.77
C MET A 90 -6.49 -1.91 5.06
N CYS A 91 -5.34 -2.27 5.64
CA CYS A 91 -4.98 -3.66 5.87
C CYS A 91 -5.63 -4.26 7.11
N LYS A 92 -5.91 -3.46 8.15
CA LYS A 92 -6.34 -3.99 9.45
C LYS A 92 -7.83 -3.87 9.72
N SER A 93 -8.48 -2.85 9.17
CA SER A 93 -9.77 -2.40 9.72
C SER A 93 -10.82 -2.01 8.68
N VAL A 94 -10.40 -1.66 7.46
CA VAL A 94 -11.35 -1.35 6.39
C VAL A 94 -11.94 -2.63 5.80
N GLN A 95 -13.27 -2.68 5.68
CA GLN A 95 -13.99 -3.80 5.08
C GLN A 95 -13.80 -3.86 3.57
N ASP A 96 -13.71 -5.08 3.02
CA ASP A 96 -13.55 -5.29 1.57
C ASP A 96 -14.74 -4.75 0.75
N SER A 97 -15.95 -4.69 1.33
CA SER A 97 -17.13 -4.09 0.69
C SER A 97 -16.92 -2.60 0.38
N LEU A 98 -16.30 -1.86 1.29
CA LEU A 98 -15.95 -0.46 1.08
C LEU A 98 -14.86 -0.33 0.01
N LEU A 99 -13.81 -1.15 0.09
CA LEU A 99 -12.71 -1.16 -0.89
C LEU A 99 -13.18 -1.46 -2.32
N ARG A 100 -14.16 -2.35 -2.48
CA ARG A 100 -14.82 -2.58 -3.77
C ARG A 100 -15.54 -1.33 -4.26
N LYS A 101 -16.34 -0.71 -3.39
CA LYS A 101 -17.14 0.49 -3.74
C LYS A 101 -16.27 1.67 -4.14
N THR A 102 -15.13 1.87 -3.48
CA THR A 102 -14.22 3.01 -3.71
C THR A 102 -13.04 2.69 -4.63
N CYS A 103 -13.00 1.49 -5.23
CA CYS A 103 -11.84 0.99 -5.98
C CYS A 103 -11.34 1.97 -7.06
N GLY A 104 -12.24 2.45 -7.91
CA GLY A 104 -11.86 3.35 -9.01
C GLY A 104 -11.22 4.65 -8.52
N GLU A 105 -11.82 5.29 -7.53
CA GLU A 105 -11.33 6.54 -6.95
C GLU A 105 -10.00 6.34 -6.21
N ALA A 106 -9.95 5.34 -5.33
CA ALA A 106 -8.76 5.04 -4.55
C ALA A 106 -7.57 4.64 -5.44
N ALA A 107 -7.81 3.78 -6.44
CA ALA A 107 -6.76 3.39 -7.37
C ALA A 107 -6.26 4.58 -8.19
N LYS A 108 -7.15 5.45 -8.68
CA LYS A 108 -6.77 6.67 -9.40
C LYS A 108 -5.86 7.56 -8.55
N THR A 109 -6.23 7.79 -7.30
CA THR A 109 -5.45 8.60 -6.35
C THR A 109 -4.07 8.00 -6.10
N LEU A 110 -4.00 6.68 -5.87
CA LEU A 110 -2.75 5.96 -5.59
C LEU A 110 -1.84 5.84 -6.83
N ILE A 111 -2.40 5.64 -8.02
CA ILE A 111 -1.65 5.57 -9.28
C ILE A 111 -1.11 6.95 -9.69
N LYS A 112 -1.92 8.01 -9.51
CA LYS A 112 -1.47 9.39 -9.70
C LYS A 112 -0.26 9.69 -8.83
N LEU A 113 -0.31 9.25 -7.57
CA LEU A 113 0.81 9.34 -6.67
C LEU A 113 2.02 8.59 -7.24
N LEU A 114 1.95 7.30 -7.57
CA LEU A 114 3.09 6.56 -8.16
C LEU A 114 3.68 7.19 -9.44
N SER A 115 2.87 7.93 -10.19
CA SER A 115 3.28 8.56 -11.46
C SER A 115 3.93 9.94 -11.27
N SER A 116 4.00 10.49 -10.05
CA SER A 116 4.59 11.81 -9.84
C SER A 116 6.11 11.76 -9.82
N HIS A 117 6.76 12.71 -10.51
CA HIS A 117 8.21 12.71 -10.79
C HIS A 117 9.12 12.63 -9.54
N ASN A 118 8.65 13.06 -8.38
CA ASN A 118 9.43 13.09 -7.14
C ASN A 118 9.46 11.76 -6.37
N ILE A 119 8.69 10.75 -6.81
CA ILE A 119 8.45 9.53 -6.00
C ILE A 119 9.41 8.39 -6.30
N SER A 120 10.12 8.45 -7.42
CA SER A 120 11.04 7.39 -7.86
C SER A 120 12.14 7.05 -6.83
N THR A 121 12.42 7.96 -5.89
CA THR A 121 13.42 7.77 -4.84
C THR A 121 12.87 7.17 -3.54
N ASP A 122 11.61 7.43 -3.17
CA ASP A 122 11.04 7.10 -1.86
C ASP A 122 10.49 5.68 -1.75
N ALA A 123 11.37 4.73 -1.44
CA ALA A 123 11.01 3.31 -1.30
C ALA A 123 9.91 3.08 -0.24
N CYS A 124 9.90 3.83 0.87
CA CYS A 124 8.88 3.71 1.91
C CYS A 124 7.48 4.10 1.42
N LEU A 125 7.40 5.14 0.59
CA LEU A 125 6.17 5.62 -0.03
C LEU A 125 5.66 4.59 -1.04
N ILE A 126 6.51 4.22 -2.00
CA ILE A 126 6.17 3.25 -3.05
C ILE A 126 5.67 1.95 -2.43
N LYS A 127 6.39 1.40 -1.45
CA LYS A 127 5.97 0.17 -0.75
C LYS A 127 4.58 0.30 -0.12
N SER A 128 4.33 1.41 0.57
CA SER A 128 3.04 1.62 1.23
C SER A 128 1.91 1.73 0.21
N VAL A 129 2.13 2.44 -0.89
CA VAL A 129 1.17 2.57 -2.00
C VAL A 129 0.94 1.24 -2.71
N LEU A 130 1.99 0.45 -2.96
CA LEU A 130 1.87 -0.91 -3.52
C LEU A 130 1.05 -1.83 -2.63
N THR A 131 1.26 -1.78 -1.31
CA THR A 131 0.42 -2.55 -0.37
C THR A 131 -1.04 -2.09 -0.40
N CYS A 132 -1.30 -0.78 -0.46
CA CYS A 132 -2.67 -0.26 -0.59
C CYS A 132 -3.34 -0.72 -1.88
N LEU A 133 -2.65 -0.64 -3.04
CA LEU A 133 -3.15 -1.15 -4.32
C LEU A 133 -3.36 -2.67 -4.28
N GLY A 134 -2.45 -3.41 -3.67
CA GLY A 134 -2.57 -4.85 -3.47
C GLY A 134 -3.83 -5.22 -2.69
N LYS A 135 -4.05 -4.56 -1.54
CA LYS A 135 -5.25 -4.76 -0.72
C LYS A 135 -6.53 -4.36 -1.46
N LEU A 136 -6.49 -3.30 -2.26
CA LEU A 136 -7.62 -2.85 -3.08
C LEU A 136 -7.99 -3.87 -4.16
N LEU A 137 -6.99 -4.42 -4.85
CA LEU A 137 -7.16 -5.46 -5.88
C LEU A 137 -7.62 -6.79 -5.28
N ARG A 138 -7.07 -7.19 -4.13
CA ARG A 138 -7.47 -8.40 -3.41
C ARG A 138 -8.94 -8.36 -2.96
N ALA A 139 -9.48 -7.18 -2.66
CA ALA A 139 -10.87 -7.03 -2.24
C ALA A 139 -11.89 -7.27 -3.38
N GLN A 140 -11.43 -7.33 -4.64
CA GLN A 140 -12.31 -7.47 -5.81
C GLN A 140 -12.87 -8.89 -5.95
N SER A 141 -14.07 -8.99 -6.52
CA SER A 141 -14.66 -10.28 -6.84
C SER A 141 -13.93 -10.96 -8.01
N TYR A 142 -14.09 -12.28 -8.14
CA TYR A 142 -13.54 -13.04 -9.26
C TYR A 142 -13.94 -12.44 -10.61
N ASP A 143 -15.23 -12.14 -10.81
CA ASP A 143 -15.77 -11.62 -12.07
C ASP A 143 -15.22 -10.24 -12.42
N SER A 144 -14.91 -9.41 -11.42
CA SER A 144 -14.37 -8.06 -11.63
C SER A 144 -13.01 -8.08 -12.36
N TRP A 145 -12.25 -9.16 -12.30
CA TRP A 145 -10.98 -9.30 -13.01
C TRP A 145 -11.13 -9.45 -14.53
N SER A 146 -12.34 -9.74 -15.01
CA SER A 146 -12.67 -9.69 -16.45
C SER A 146 -12.77 -8.26 -16.99
N THR A 147 -12.76 -7.25 -16.12
CA THR A 147 -12.85 -5.84 -16.52
C THR A 147 -11.49 -5.22 -16.80
N GLU A 148 -11.44 -4.30 -17.77
CA GLU A 148 -10.18 -3.62 -18.12
C GLU A 148 -9.70 -2.67 -17.02
N SER A 149 -10.62 -2.11 -16.23
CA SER A 149 -10.27 -1.22 -15.12
C SER A 149 -9.42 -1.94 -14.07
N ILE A 150 -9.83 -3.13 -13.62
CA ILE A 150 -9.06 -3.92 -12.64
C ILE A 150 -7.72 -4.38 -13.23
N ARG A 151 -7.72 -4.90 -14.46
CA ARG A 151 -6.48 -5.29 -15.14
C ARG A 151 -5.50 -4.12 -15.31
N HIS A 152 -6.01 -2.92 -15.62
CA HIS A 152 -5.21 -1.72 -15.74
C HIS A 152 -4.54 -1.34 -14.41
N ILE A 153 -5.31 -1.35 -13.31
CA ILE A 153 -4.76 -1.09 -11.97
C ILE A 153 -3.68 -2.12 -11.64
N TYR A 154 -3.90 -3.39 -11.96
CA TYR A 154 -2.93 -4.44 -11.73
C TYR A 154 -1.63 -4.27 -12.54
N ARG A 155 -1.70 -3.76 -13.77
CA ARG A 155 -0.48 -3.42 -14.55
C ARG A 155 0.39 -2.39 -13.85
N HIS A 156 -0.18 -1.43 -13.13
CA HIS A 156 0.63 -0.47 -12.35
C HIS A 156 1.39 -1.14 -11.20
N VAL A 157 0.84 -2.19 -10.60
CA VAL A 157 1.56 -3.01 -9.61
C VAL A 157 2.66 -3.82 -10.28
N LEU A 158 2.34 -4.50 -11.39
CA LEU A 158 3.29 -5.36 -12.11
C LEU A 158 4.57 -4.63 -12.56
N ARG A 159 4.50 -3.33 -12.86
CA ARG A 159 5.67 -2.48 -13.21
C ARG A 159 6.81 -2.46 -12.17
N PHE A 160 6.58 -2.98 -10.96
CA PHE A 160 7.57 -3.01 -9.89
C PHE A 160 8.15 -4.41 -9.63
N VAL A 161 7.80 -5.42 -10.43
CA VAL A 161 8.30 -6.78 -10.23
C VAL A 161 9.82 -6.85 -10.36
N ASP A 162 10.42 -6.09 -11.27
CA ASP A 162 11.83 -6.05 -11.62
C ASP A 162 12.57 -4.81 -11.08
N SER A 163 11.89 -3.98 -10.27
CA SER A 163 12.46 -2.76 -9.67
C SER A 163 13.88 -2.96 -9.15
N GLU A 164 14.83 -2.09 -9.48
CA GLU A 164 16.23 -2.24 -9.02
C GLU A 164 16.34 -2.27 -7.48
N LYS A 165 15.44 -1.58 -6.78
CA LYS A 165 15.37 -1.55 -5.31
C LYS A 165 14.76 -2.86 -4.75
N PRO A 166 15.53 -3.69 -4.01
CA PRO A 166 15.04 -4.99 -3.52
C PRO A 166 13.84 -4.91 -2.59
N SER A 167 13.76 -3.84 -1.77
CA SER A 167 12.65 -3.65 -0.83
C SER A 167 11.32 -3.32 -1.52
N ILE A 168 11.37 -2.67 -2.69
CA ILE A 168 10.20 -2.39 -3.52
C ILE A 168 9.75 -3.68 -4.23
N ARG A 169 10.68 -4.42 -4.85
CA ARG A 169 10.37 -5.72 -5.48
C ARG A 169 9.70 -6.66 -4.49
N LYS A 170 10.28 -6.84 -3.31
CA LYS A 170 9.70 -7.70 -2.26
C LYS A 170 8.27 -7.30 -1.92
N SER A 171 7.99 -5.99 -1.80
CA SER A 171 6.64 -5.49 -1.52
C SER A 171 5.66 -5.73 -2.68
N CYS A 172 6.13 -5.57 -3.92
CA CYS A 172 5.36 -5.89 -5.12
C CYS A 172 5.01 -7.38 -5.17
N HIS A 173 6.02 -8.25 -5.00
CA HIS A 173 5.86 -9.70 -5.02
C HIS A 173 4.92 -10.18 -3.91
N SER A 174 5.09 -9.68 -2.67
CA SER A 174 4.15 -10.01 -1.59
C SER A 174 2.71 -9.61 -1.91
N SER A 175 2.51 -8.46 -2.58
CA SER A 175 1.16 -8.02 -2.99
C SER A 175 0.59 -8.90 -4.10
N ILE A 176 1.43 -9.35 -5.04
CA ILE A 176 1.02 -10.27 -6.11
C ILE A 176 0.64 -11.63 -5.53
N VAL A 177 1.49 -12.21 -4.67
CA VAL A 177 1.23 -13.49 -4.02
C VAL A 177 -0.06 -13.42 -3.20
N ASP A 178 -0.26 -12.33 -2.46
CA ASP A 178 -1.50 -12.11 -1.72
C ASP A 178 -2.71 -12.05 -2.67
N ILE A 179 -2.67 -11.32 -3.78
CA ILE A 179 -3.76 -11.29 -4.76
C ILE A 179 -4.04 -12.69 -5.32
N LEU A 180 -3.01 -13.40 -5.80
CA LEU A 180 -3.19 -14.72 -6.43
C LEU A 180 -3.69 -15.77 -5.44
N GLY A 181 -3.28 -15.66 -4.16
CA GLY A 181 -3.73 -16.55 -3.09
C GLY A 181 -5.11 -16.23 -2.50
N SER A 182 -5.78 -15.14 -2.93
CA SER A 182 -7.10 -14.75 -2.37
C SER A 182 -8.22 -15.72 -2.69
N LEU A 183 -8.11 -16.43 -3.81
CA LEU A 183 -9.19 -17.19 -4.44
C LEU A 183 -8.67 -18.59 -4.80
N ASN A 184 -8.49 -19.45 -3.81
CA ASN A 184 -8.45 -20.89 -4.04
C ASN A 184 -9.89 -21.40 -4.01
N VAL A 185 -10.63 -21.17 -5.10
CA VAL A 185 -11.97 -21.73 -5.26
C VAL A 185 -11.80 -23.17 -5.73
N VAL A 186 -12.12 -24.13 -4.89
CA VAL A 186 -12.32 -25.51 -5.35
C VAL A 186 -13.62 -25.49 -6.14
N SER A 187 -13.55 -25.81 -7.43
CA SER A 187 -14.76 -25.92 -8.25
C SER A 187 -15.70 -26.97 -7.63
N LEU A 188 -17.01 -26.83 -7.87
CA LEU A 188 -17.99 -27.87 -7.55
C LEU A 188 -17.64 -29.21 -8.23
N THR A 189 -16.85 -29.17 -9.30
CA THR A 189 -16.35 -30.32 -10.07
C THR A 189 -15.04 -30.92 -9.53
N GLY A 190 -14.44 -30.33 -8.50
CA GLY A 190 -13.13 -30.73 -7.97
C GLY A 190 -11.92 -30.16 -8.72
N ASP A 191 -12.15 -29.36 -9.77
CA ASP A 191 -11.08 -28.71 -10.53
C ASP A 191 -10.45 -27.55 -9.75
N VAL A 192 -9.13 -27.38 -9.91
CA VAL A 192 -8.39 -26.24 -9.37
C VAL A 192 -8.72 -25.00 -10.21
N VAL A 193 -9.43 -24.04 -9.60
CA VAL A 193 -9.67 -22.74 -10.24
C VAL A 193 -8.55 -21.79 -9.84
N PHE A 194 -7.72 -21.42 -10.81
CA PHE A 194 -6.70 -20.39 -10.62
C PHE A 194 -7.32 -18.99 -10.59
N HIS A 195 -6.67 -18.09 -9.87
CA HIS A 195 -7.04 -16.68 -9.85
C HIS A 195 -6.94 -16.08 -11.28
N PRO A 196 -7.91 -15.26 -11.74
CA PRO A 196 -7.93 -14.73 -13.12
C PRO A 196 -6.69 -13.91 -13.50
N ALA A 197 -6.08 -13.27 -12.52
CA ALA A 197 -4.84 -12.51 -12.71
C ALA A 197 -3.61 -13.37 -13.05
N CYS A 198 -3.62 -14.69 -12.81
CA CYS A 198 -2.47 -15.58 -13.06
C CYS A 198 -1.93 -15.46 -14.48
N HIS A 199 -2.83 -15.45 -15.48
CA HIS A 199 -2.42 -15.33 -16.88
C HIS A 199 -1.70 -14.00 -17.15
N GLN A 200 -2.28 -12.89 -16.69
CA GLN A 200 -1.67 -11.57 -16.83
C GLN A 200 -0.32 -11.47 -16.09
N THR A 201 -0.20 -12.09 -14.91
CA THR A 201 1.07 -12.17 -14.17
C THR A 201 2.12 -12.94 -14.98
N GLN A 202 1.76 -14.12 -15.48
CA GLN A 202 2.66 -14.97 -16.27
C GLN A 202 3.16 -14.24 -17.51
N GLU A 203 2.26 -13.64 -18.30
CA GLU A 203 2.63 -12.92 -19.51
C GLU A 203 3.63 -11.78 -19.22
N HIS A 204 3.37 -11.01 -18.16
CA HIS A 204 4.24 -9.92 -17.77
C HIS A 204 5.64 -10.41 -17.36
N LEU A 205 5.70 -11.46 -16.51
CA LEU A 205 6.98 -12.03 -16.08
C LEU A 205 7.77 -12.62 -17.27
N CYS A 206 7.10 -13.32 -18.19
CA CYS A 206 7.74 -13.79 -19.42
C CYS A 206 8.30 -12.65 -20.26
N SER A 207 7.58 -11.52 -20.37
CA SER A 207 8.05 -10.33 -21.07
C SER A 207 9.31 -9.75 -20.43
N VAL A 208 9.33 -9.59 -19.10
CA VAL A 208 10.50 -9.08 -18.34
C VAL A 208 11.71 -9.99 -18.55
N ILE A 209 11.53 -11.32 -18.41
CA ILE A 209 12.61 -12.31 -18.62
C ILE A 209 13.19 -12.21 -20.03
N ARG A 210 12.33 -12.06 -21.06
CA ARG A 210 12.76 -11.91 -22.46
C ARG A 210 13.54 -10.62 -22.73
N GLN A 211 13.29 -9.56 -21.96
CA GLN A 211 14.03 -8.30 -22.06
C GLN A 211 15.41 -8.44 -21.41
N GLU A 212 15.48 -9.04 -20.23
CA GLU A 212 16.73 -9.26 -19.48
C GLU A 212 17.67 -10.25 -20.18
N THR A 213 17.14 -11.30 -20.81
CA THR A 213 17.94 -12.30 -21.56
C THR A 213 18.66 -11.73 -22.79
N ARG A 214 18.41 -10.47 -23.17
CA ARG A 214 19.19 -9.74 -24.19
C ARG A 214 20.52 -9.18 -23.63
N TYR A 215 20.75 -9.26 -22.32
CA TYR A 215 22.00 -8.89 -21.67
C TYR A 215 22.54 -10.09 -20.86
N PRO A 216 23.74 -10.62 -21.17
CA PRO A 216 24.26 -11.75 -20.42
C PRO A 216 24.79 -11.23 -19.08
N PHE A 217 24.09 -11.43 -17.94
CA PHE A 217 24.70 -11.69 -16.61
C PHE A 217 23.66 -11.88 -15.45
N ASN A 218 23.73 -13.04 -14.78
CA ASN A 218 23.47 -13.38 -13.36
C ASN A 218 22.19 -12.99 -12.58
N ILE A 219 21.24 -12.20 -13.08
CA ILE A 219 20.06 -11.79 -12.30
C ILE A 219 18.88 -12.79 -12.41
N LEU A 220 18.83 -13.55 -13.50
CA LEU A 220 17.72 -14.45 -13.85
C LEU A 220 17.43 -15.54 -12.79
N VAL A 221 18.48 -16.11 -12.19
CA VAL A 221 18.36 -17.24 -11.26
C VAL A 221 17.76 -16.83 -9.92
N LYS A 222 18.11 -15.64 -9.39
CA LYS A 222 17.55 -15.12 -8.14
C LYS A 222 16.08 -14.70 -8.26
N PHE A 223 15.65 -14.30 -9.46
CA PHE A 223 14.29 -13.84 -9.72
C PHE A 223 13.29 -14.99 -9.83
N VAL A 224 13.66 -16.05 -10.57
CA VAL A 224 12.80 -17.23 -10.77
C VAL A 224 12.63 -18.02 -9.47
N LEU A 225 13.69 -18.14 -8.65
CA LEU A 225 13.62 -18.89 -7.38
C LEU A 225 12.79 -18.20 -6.28
N SER A 226 12.66 -16.86 -6.30
CA SER A 226 11.88 -16.13 -5.26
C SER A 226 10.38 -16.08 -5.53
N ILE A 227 9.94 -16.45 -6.75
CA ILE A 227 8.53 -16.44 -7.15
C ILE A 227 7.96 -17.87 -7.16
N LEU A 228 8.81 -18.90 -7.30
CA LEU A 228 8.40 -20.31 -7.39
C LEU A 228 8.64 -21.15 -6.14
N PHE A 229 9.38 -20.64 -5.14
CA PHE A 229 9.62 -21.27 -3.83
C PHE A 229 9.42 -20.25 -2.70
#